data_AF-A0A6V8NPI3-F1
#
_entry.id   AF-A0A6V8NPI3-F1
#
_cell.length_a   1.000
_cell.length_b   1.000
_cell.length_c   1.000
_cell.angle_alpha   90.00
_cell.angle_beta   90.00
_cell.angle_gamma   90.00
#
_symmetry.space_group_name_H-M   'P 1'
#
loop_
_entity.id
_entity.type
_entity.pdbx_description
1 polymer ?
#
loop_
_entity_poly.entity_id
_entity_poly.type
_entity_poly.pdbx_seq_one_letter_code
_entity_poly.pdbx_strand_id
1 'polypeptide(L)'
;MIASRENPLARLLGEGVKRASEQIPGTEEYAVHIKDLESPAWGPRGAPGMGLALMTADRGGCHQRAFPILYEVGGELWEDREIKRLETRGKAELVTDLQNYLAALDTLVKCDFAQYGITKKTYLEMLSSAIGREYSLDDLMR
;
A
#
# COMPACT_ATOMS: atom_id res chain seq x y z
N MET A 1 10.59 26.07 8.71
CA MET A 1 9.77 25.81 9.91
C MET A 1 9.87 24.38 10.43
N ILE A 2 9.09 23.40 9.93
CA ILE A 2 9.07 22.02 10.52
C ILE A 2 10.45 21.35 10.42
N ALA A 3 11.01 21.26 9.20
CA ALA A 3 12.32 20.65 8.96
C ALA A 3 13.45 21.28 9.80
N SER A 4 13.40 22.60 9.98
CA SER A 4 14.37 23.39 10.76
C SER A 4 14.04 23.49 12.25
N ARG A 5 12.90 22.94 12.71
CA ARG A 5 12.46 22.95 14.12
C ARG A 5 12.51 24.35 14.78
N GLU A 6 12.16 25.37 14.00
CA GLU A 6 12.39 26.80 14.32
C GLU A 6 11.70 27.29 15.61
N ASN A 7 10.54 26.74 15.95
CA ASN A 7 9.75 27.16 17.12
C ASN A 7 9.04 25.96 17.78
N PRO A 8 8.39 26.13 18.95
CA PRO A 8 7.73 25.02 19.64
C PRO A 8 6.69 24.27 18.80
N LEU A 9 5.87 24.99 18.03
CA LEU A 9 4.86 24.37 17.16
C LEU A 9 5.53 23.54 16.04
N ALA A 10 6.57 24.07 15.40
CA ALA A 10 7.31 23.36 14.36
C ALA A 10 8.00 22.10 14.88
N ARG A 11 8.49 22.13 16.13
CA ARG A 11 9.05 20.94 16.80
C ARG A 11 7.97 19.89 17.03
N LEU A 12 6.80 20.30 17.50
CA LEU A 12 5.67 19.40 17.74
C LEU A 12 5.16 18.76 16.45
N LEU A 13 4.92 19.55 15.41
CA LEU A 13 4.49 19.04 14.10
C LEU A 13 5.55 18.15 13.42
N GLY A 14 6.82 18.32 13.77
CA GLY A 14 7.91 17.45 13.31
C GLY A 14 7.89 16.04 13.91
N GLU A 15 7.04 15.77 14.89
CA GLU A 15 6.90 14.45 15.52
C GLU A 15 5.80 13.57 14.89
N GLY A 16 5.12 14.05 13.85
CA GLY A 16 4.04 13.34 13.15
C GLY A 16 2.65 13.59 13.75
N VAL A 17 1.59 13.28 12.99
CA VAL A 17 0.21 13.69 13.35
C VAL A 17 -0.26 13.07 14.65
N LYS A 18 0.09 11.81 14.93
CA LYS A 18 -0.30 11.10 16.15
C LYS A 18 0.21 11.81 17.40
N ARG A 19 1.52 12.08 17.46
CA ARG A 19 2.16 12.69 18.64
C ARG A 19 1.81 14.16 18.78
N ALA A 20 1.61 14.85 17.65
CA ALA A 20 1.15 16.23 17.66
C ALA A 20 -0.27 16.33 18.26
N SER A 21 -1.20 15.46 17.85
CA SER A 21 -2.58 15.53 18.32
C SER A 21 -2.75 15.16 19.79
N GLU A 22 -1.92 14.27 20.32
CA GLU A 22 -1.88 13.95 21.76
C GLU A 22 -1.52 15.17 22.64
N GLN A 23 -0.89 16.20 22.07
CA GLN A 23 -0.46 17.41 22.79
C GLN A 23 -1.29 18.66 22.47
N ILE A 24 -2.08 18.64 21.40
CA ILE A 24 -2.93 19.76 20.99
C ILE A 24 -4.38 19.38 21.31
N PRO A 25 -4.97 19.92 22.39
CA PRO A 25 -6.31 19.52 22.82
C PRO A 25 -7.36 19.69 21.73
N GLY A 26 -8.19 18.67 21.53
CA GLY A 26 -9.32 18.71 20.59
C GLY A 26 -8.90 18.50 19.13
N THR A 27 -7.76 17.86 18.89
CA THR A 27 -7.27 17.57 17.53
C THR A 27 -7.10 16.11 17.20
N GLU A 28 -7.36 15.22 18.16
CA GLU A 28 -7.24 13.77 18.05
C GLU A 28 -8.10 13.21 16.92
N GLU A 29 -9.29 13.78 16.68
CA GLU A 29 -10.18 13.37 15.58
C GLU A 29 -9.67 13.74 14.18
N TYR A 30 -8.74 14.70 14.08
CA TYR A 30 -8.13 15.12 12.81
C TYR A 30 -6.83 14.36 12.49
N ALA A 31 -6.29 13.59 13.43
CA ALA A 31 -5.09 12.79 13.24
C ALA A 31 -5.39 11.48 12.51
N VAL A 32 -5.46 11.53 11.19
CA VAL A 32 -5.75 10.35 10.36
C VAL A 32 -4.48 9.55 10.10
N HIS A 33 -4.28 8.47 10.85
CA HIS A 33 -3.12 7.58 10.73
C HIS A 33 -3.50 6.11 10.94
N ILE A 34 -2.65 5.19 10.49
CA ILE A 34 -2.75 3.75 10.75
C ILE A 34 -1.37 3.27 11.21
N LYS A 35 -1.29 2.68 12.40
CA LYS A 35 -0.01 2.29 13.05
C LYS A 35 1.00 3.45 13.00
N ASP A 36 0.55 4.62 13.45
CA ASP A 36 1.34 5.86 13.55
C ASP A 36 1.80 6.50 12.24
N LEU A 37 1.57 5.87 11.08
CA LEU A 37 1.85 6.43 9.76
C LEU A 37 0.62 7.15 9.19
N GLU A 38 0.82 8.38 8.71
CA GLU A 38 -0.23 9.20 8.09
C GLU A 38 -0.94 8.47 6.94
N SER A 39 -2.27 8.58 6.90
CA SER A 39 -3.05 7.98 5.81
C SER A 39 -2.72 8.63 4.46
N PRO A 40 -2.65 7.85 3.36
CA PRO A 40 -2.48 8.39 2.02
C PRO A 40 -3.79 8.99 1.50
N ALA A 41 -3.76 9.56 0.30
CA ALA A 41 -4.91 10.20 -0.37
C ALA A 41 -6.04 9.22 -0.82
N TRP A 42 -6.02 7.97 -0.36
CA TRP A 42 -6.93 6.91 -0.76
C TRP A 42 -7.81 6.49 0.42
N GLY A 43 -8.94 7.18 0.58
CA GLY A 43 -9.82 7.00 1.73
C GLY A 43 -10.63 5.68 1.67
N PRO A 44 -10.85 5.00 2.83
CA PRO A 44 -11.50 3.69 2.87
C PRO A 44 -13.04 3.74 2.70
N ARG A 45 -13.66 4.90 2.93
CA ARG A 45 -15.14 5.06 3.00
C ARG A 45 -15.89 4.61 1.75
N GLY A 46 -15.25 4.67 0.58
CA GLY A 46 -15.83 4.23 -0.69
C GLY A 46 -15.06 3.09 -1.35
N ALA A 47 -14.14 2.45 -0.63
CA ALA A 47 -13.24 1.42 -1.13
C ALA A 47 -12.85 0.49 0.04
N PRO A 48 -13.72 -0.47 0.43
CA PRO A 48 -13.49 -1.35 1.58
C PRO A 48 -12.19 -2.18 1.47
N GLY A 49 -11.83 -2.62 0.25
CA GLY A 49 -10.56 -3.30 -0.01
C GLY A 49 -9.36 -2.40 0.27
N MET A 50 -9.41 -1.12 -0.12
CA MET A 50 -8.38 -0.13 0.24
C MET A 50 -8.28 0.03 1.76
N GLY A 51 -9.43 0.07 2.46
CA GLY A 51 -9.44 0.08 3.93
C GLY A 51 -8.76 -1.14 4.54
N LEU A 52 -9.03 -2.34 4.02
CA LEU A 52 -8.36 -3.57 4.45
C LEU A 52 -6.85 -3.53 4.19
N ALA A 53 -6.43 -3.06 3.01
CA ALA A 53 -5.02 -2.90 2.66
C ALA A 53 -4.30 -1.94 3.62
N LEU A 54 -4.90 -0.78 3.94
CA LEU A 54 -4.32 0.18 4.89
C LEU A 54 -4.18 -0.42 6.30
N MET A 55 -5.20 -1.14 6.79
CA MET A 55 -5.18 -1.75 8.13
C MET A 55 -4.12 -2.85 8.25
N THR A 56 -3.96 -3.66 7.20
CA THR A 56 -3.09 -4.85 7.22
C THR A 56 -1.65 -4.58 6.81
N ALA A 57 -1.36 -3.44 6.15
CA ALA A 57 -0.01 -3.05 5.78
C ALA A 57 0.97 -3.10 6.97
N ASP A 58 2.14 -3.71 6.73
CA ASP A 58 3.22 -3.92 7.70
C ASP A 58 3.74 -2.61 8.32
N ARG A 59 3.85 -1.56 7.50
CA ARG A 59 4.46 -0.27 7.88
C ARG A 59 3.47 0.84 8.27
N GLY A 60 2.18 0.52 8.41
CA GLY A 60 1.12 1.50 8.68
C GLY A 60 0.38 1.97 7.43
N GLY A 61 -0.27 3.14 7.51
CA GLY A 61 -1.16 3.69 6.50
C GLY A 61 -0.52 3.89 5.12
N CYS A 62 -0.37 2.82 4.35
CA CYS A 62 0.37 2.85 3.11
C CYS A 62 -0.36 2.12 1.98
N HIS A 63 -0.59 2.84 0.88
CA HIS A 63 -1.26 2.31 -0.31
C HIS A 63 -0.32 1.53 -1.24
N GLN A 64 0.98 1.53 -0.99
CA GLN A 64 1.96 0.81 -1.82
C GLN A 64 2.14 -0.65 -1.39
N ARG A 65 1.53 -1.09 -0.27
CA ARG A 65 1.55 -2.51 0.11
C ARG A 65 0.48 -3.32 -0.60
N ALA A 66 -0.62 -2.69 -0.96
CA ALA A 66 -1.59 -3.20 -1.92
C ALA A 66 -2.41 -2.03 -2.41
N PHE A 67 -2.75 -2.08 -3.70
CA PHE A 67 -3.51 -1.01 -4.36
C PHE A 67 -4.83 -1.52 -4.95
N PRO A 68 -5.73 -2.10 -4.12
CA PRO A 68 -6.96 -2.73 -4.59
C PRO A 68 -7.94 -1.74 -5.24
N ILE A 69 -7.73 -0.44 -5.06
CA ILE A 69 -8.63 0.60 -5.58
C ILE A 69 -8.74 0.59 -7.11
N LEU A 70 -7.72 0.10 -7.83
CA LEU A 70 -7.80 -0.09 -9.28
C LEU A 70 -8.90 -1.10 -9.67
N TYR A 71 -9.14 -2.09 -8.83
CA TYR A 71 -10.20 -3.08 -9.02
C TYR A 71 -11.55 -2.59 -8.46
N GLU A 72 -11.54 -1.89 -7.31
CA GLU A 72 -12.79 -1.41 -6.69
C GLU A 72 -13.41 -0.20 -7.38
N VAL A 73 -12.59 0.68 -7.94
CA VAL A 73 -13.01 1.97 -8.50
C VAL A 73 -12.50 2.14 -9.93
N GLY A 74 -11.28 1.68 -10.24
CA GLY A 74 -10.69 1.79 -11.57
C GLY A 74 -11.32 0.86 -12.61
N GLY A 75 -12.10 -0.15 -12.19
CA GLY A 75 -12.79 -1.08 -13.08
C GLY A 75 -11.91 -2.20 -13.63
N GLU A 76 -10.70 -2.38 -13.08
CA GLU A 76 -9.86 -3.53 -13.45
C GLU A 76 -10.50 -4.84 -12.99
N LEU A 77 -10.29 -5.89 -13.79
CA LEU A 77 -10.71 -7.24 -13.46
C LEU A 77 -9.57 -7.95 -12.72
N TRP A 78 -9.93 -8.64 -11.65
CA TRP A 78 -9.00 -9.55 -10.96
C TRP A 78 -9.40 -10.97 -11.30
N GLU A 79 -8.53 -11.79 -11.90
CA GLU A 79 -8.87 -13.16 -12.35
C GLU A 79 -10.15 -13.20 -13.21
N ASP A 80 -10.25 -12.30 -14.21
CA ASP A 80 -11.40 -12.17 -15.12
C ASP A 80 -12.76 -11.89 -14.44
N ARG A 81 -12.76 -11.51 -13.15
CA ARG A 81 -13.96 -11.09 -12.41
C ARG A 81 -13.89 -9.64 -11.97
N GLU A 82 -15.06 -9.00 -11.97
CA GLU A 82 -15.25 -7.67 -11.41
C GLU A 82 -15.22 -7.72 -9.88
N ILE A 83 -14.54 -6.74 -9.27
CA ILE A 83 -14.53 -6.56 -7.83
C ILE A 83 -15.52 -5.47 -7.45
N LYS A 84 -16.71 -5.90 -7.01
CA LYS A 84 -17.81 -4.98 -6.66
C LYS A 84 -17.38 -3.99 -5.59
N ARG A 85 -17.47 -2.71 -5.91
CA ARG A 85 -16.89 -1.61 -5.12
C ARG A 85 -17.21 -1.67 -3.63
N LEU A 86 -18.47 -1.86 -3.25
CA LEU A 86 -18.92 -1.75 -1.86
C LEU A 86 -19.15 -3.09 -1.16
N GLU A 87 -18.97 -4.21 -1.86
CA GLU A 87 -19.12 -5.54 -1.27
C GLU A 87 -17.82 -5.97 -0.56
N THR A 88 -17.92 -6.87 0.41
CA THR A 88 -16.75 -7.40 1.12
C THR A 88 -16.18 -8.67 0.49
N ARG A 89 -16.96 -9.33 -0.36
CA ARG A 89 -16.59 -10.60 -0.99
C ARG A 89 -15.39 -10.42 -1.92
N GLY A 90 -14.41 -11.31 -1.81
CA GLY A 90 -13.21 -11.33 -2.66
C GLY A 90 -12.14 -10.29 -2.29
N LYS A 91 -12.42 -9.38 -1.34
CA LYS A 91 -11.49 -8.30 -0.97
C LYS A 91 -10.28 -8.80 -0.21
N ALA A 92 -10.46 -9.78 0.69
CA ALA A 92 -9.38 -10.32 1.49
C ALA A 92 -8.39 -11.09 0.61
N GLU A 93 -8.91 -11.88 -0.32
CA GLU A 93 -8.11 -12.64 -1.28
C GLU A 93 -7.37 -11.71 -2.23
N LEU A 94 -8.04 -10.69 -2.79
CA LEU A 94 -7.41 -9.66 -3.61
C LEU A 94 -6.28 -8.94 -2.86
N VAL A 95 -6.55 -8.46 -1.64
CA VAL A 95 -5.55 -7.72 -0.86
C VAL A 95 -4.35 -8.61 -0.53
N THR A 96 -4.57 -9.88 -0.17
CA THR A 96 -3.49 -10.83 0.11
C THR A 96 -2.64 -11.12 -1.12
N ASP A 97 -3.27 -11.36 -2.28
CA ASP A 97 -2.58 -11.56 -3.56
C ASP A 97 -1.72 -10.35 -3.94
N LEU A 98 -2.29 -9.14 -3.85
CA LEU A 98 -1.57 -7.90 -4.11
C LEU A 98 -0.41 -7.68 -3.14
N GLN A 99 -0.60 -7.94 -1.84
CA GLN A 99 0.46 -7.80 -0.84
C GLN A 99 1.62 -8.75 -1.10
N ASN A 100 1.33 -10.02 -1.34
CA ASN A 100 2.36 -11.02 -1.63
C ASN A 100 3.10 -10.69 -2.93
N TYR A 101 2.36 -10.32 -3.98
CA TYR A 101 2.95 -9.99 -5.28
C TYR A 101 3.82 -8.73 -5.22
N LEU A 102 3.37 -7.67 -4.54
CA LEU A 102 4.16 -6.44 -4.38
C LEU A 102 5.38 -6.66 -3.49
N ALA A 103 5.23 -7.36 -2.37
CA ALA A 103 6.36 -7.69 -1.50
C ALA A 103 7.44 -8.49 -2.25
N ALA A 104 7.01 -9.47 -3.06
CA ALA A 104 7.86 -10.24 -3.94
C ALA A 104 8.63 -9.35 -4.94
N LEU A 105 7.93 -8.45 -5.65
CA LEU A 105 8.60 -7.56 -6.60
C LEU A 105 9.47 -6.49 -5.93
N ASP A 106 9.15 -6.04 -4.72
CA ASP A 106 9.96 -5.09 -3.95
C ASP A 106 11.37 -5.66 -3.66
N THR A 107 11.52 -6.98 -3.57
CA THR A 107 12.84 -7.64 -3.43
C THR A 107 13.75 -7.45 -4.66
N LEU A 108 13.16 -7.17 -5.82
CA LEU A 108 13.88 -6.95 -7.08
C LEU A 108 14.37 -5.51 -7.23
N VAL A 109 14.02 -4.61 -6.29
CA VAL A 109 14.34 -3.18 -6.35
C VAL A 109 13.86 -2.55 -7.67
N LYS A 110 12.61 -2.86 -8.04
CA LYS A 110 11.95 -2.30 -9.23
C LYS A 110 11.18 -1.02 -8.91
N CYS A 111 10.97 -0.16 -9.91
CA CYS A 111 10.04 0.95 -9.80
C CYS A 111 8.60 0.42 -9.74
N ASP A 112 7.81 0.86 -8.76
CA ASP A 112 6.51 0.25 -8.53
C ASP A 112 5.57 0.36 -9.75
N PHE A 113 5.59 1.52 -10.43
CA PHE A 113 4.82 1.78 -11.65
C PHE A 113 5.17 0.88 -12.84
N ALA A 114 6.35 0.25 -12.86
CA ALA A 114 6.72 -0.64 -13.95
C ALA A 114 5.78 -1.85 -14.05
N GLN A 115 5.09 -2.25 -12.97
CA GLN A 115 4.14 -3.35 -12.99
C GLN A 115 2.92 -3.13 -13.90
N TYR A 116 2.63 -1.88 -14.27
CA TYR A 116 1.54 -1.56 -15.21
C TYR A 116 1.92 -1.78 -16.67
N GLY A 117 3.21 -1.96 -16.98
CA GLY A 117 3.70 -2.24 -18.34
C GLY A 117 4.49 -3.54 -18.47
N ILE A 118 5.03 -4.06 -17.37
CA ILE A 118 5.83 -5.28 -17.33
C ILE A 118 5.01 -6.41 -16.74
N THR A 119 4.85 -7.49 -17.51
CA THR A 119 4.08 -8.66 -17.10
C THR A 119 4.82 -9.50 -16.07
N LYS A 120 4.08 -10.30 -15.29
CA LYS A 120 4.65 -11.31 -14.35
C LYS A 120 5.71 -12.17 -15.04
N LYS A 121 5.42 -12.67 -16.25
CA LYS A 121 6.33 -13.46 -17.07
C LYS A 121 7.63 -12.71 -17.36
N THR A 122 7.56 -11.45 -17.76
CA THR A 122 8.75 -10.65 -18.08
C THR A 122 9.62 -10.43 -16.83
N TYR A 123 9.02 -10.17 -15.66
CA TYR A 123 9.79 -10.08 -14.42
C TYR A 123 10.54 -11.38 -14.09
N LEU A 124 9.90 -12.54 -14.27
CA LEU A 124 10.54 -13.84 -14.04
C LEU A 124 11.67 -14.13 -15.03
N GLU A 125 11.50 -13.76 -16.30
CA GLU A 125 12.55 -13.87 -17.32
C GLU A 125 13.74 -12.98 -16.99
N MET A 126 13.49 -11.73 -16.57
CA MET A 126 14.54 -10.80 -16.12
C MET A 126 15.29 -11.35 -14.90
N LEU A 127 14.57 -11.81 -13.88
CA LEU A 127 15.16 -12.40 -12.69
C LEU A 127 15.99 -13.63 -13.04
N SER A 128 15.42 -14.58 -13.79
CA SER A 128 16.09 -15.83 -14.17
C SER A 128 17.36 -15.56 -14.97
N SER A 129 17.32 -14.59 -15.89
CA SER A 129 18.47 -14.15 -16.66
C SER A 129 19.56 -13.53 -15.79
N ALA A 130 19.18 -12.75 -14.77
CA ALA A 130 20.13 -12.09 -13.87
C ALA A 130 20.83 -13.07 -12.91
N ILE A 131 20.11 -14.09 -12.43
CA ILE A 131 20.64 -15.04 -11.43
C ILE A 131 21.19 -16.35 -12.02
N GLY A 132 20.99 -16.58 -13.33
CA GLY A 132 21.50 -17.76 -14.04
C GLY A 132 20.79 -19.07 -13.69
N ARG A 133 19.57 -19.02 -13.15
CA ARG A 133 18.70 -20.19 -12.91
C ARG A 133 17.25 -19.82 -13.15
N GLU A 134 16.45 -20.80 -13.54
CA GLU A 134 15.00 -20.59 -13.66
C GLU A 134 14.38 -20.31 -12.28
N TYR A 135 13.38 -19.43 -12.29
CA TYR A 135 12.63 -19.03 -11.12
C TYR A 135 11.14 -18.96 -11.47
N SER A 136 10.28 -19.63 -10.69
CA SER A 136 8.84 -19.60 -10.91
C SER A 136 8.16 -18.46 -10.15
N LEU A 137 6.89 -18.17 -10.49
CA LEU A 137 6.09 -17.21 -9.72
C LEU A 137 5.87 -17.68 -8.29
N ASP A 138 5.62 -18.98 -8.10
CA ASP A 138 5.43 -19.57 -6.77
C ASP A 138 6.70 -19.48 -5.93
N ASP A 139 7.89 -19.64 -6.53
CA ASP A 139 9.16 -19.43 -5.82
C ASP A 139 9.39 -17.97 -5.45
N LEU A 140 8.85 -17.03 -6.23
CA LEU A 140 8.96 -15.60 -5.99
C LEU A 140 7.94 -15.08 -4.96
N MET A 141 6.77 -15.70 -4.89
CA MET A 141 5.69 -15.32 -3.96
C MET A 141 5.72 -16.10 -2.64
N ARG A 142 6.68 -16.99 -2.44
CA ARG A 142 6.92 -17.73 -1.19
C ARG A 142 7.74 -16.92 -0.19
#